data_AF-A0A2A4QDB4-F1
#
_entry.id   AF-A0A2A4QDB4-F1
#
_cell.length_a   1.000
_cell.length_b   1.000
_cell.length_c   1.000
_cell.angle_alpha   90.00
_cell.angle_beta   90.00
_cell.angle_gamma   90.00
#
_symmetry.space_group_name_H-M   'P 1'
#
loop_
_entity.id
_entity.type
_entity.pdbx_description
1 polymer ?
#
loop_
_entity_poly.entity_id
_entity_poly.type
_entity_poly.pdbx_seq_one_letter_code
_entity_poly.pdbx_strand_id
1 'polypeptide(L)'
;MKYGVNLIIFRLYKFIKLKILLMKIKLTLLFGLFASSSYSQALTTPTLQALANSIKQYHPQMQAMIAKRKQAGFAELEAQGAFDANISQTTQLRLSGYYDGQYLEQTISQPLQGMNAEIFGTYRISDGNFPEYDGYNETLSGGEVNVGVSFSLLQNRDTDARRVGLSNAEQTLKNWQAQEHHYLNTLLLKGVNTYLNWYQEALQAQVINHLVQTTQLRLSAIKQRVEKGDLARISLTEFQTTLLQRQILQQQAQRNLVVTKQSLSYFWRDSSGEMHRGDQISDLPEHINWPLGIEKSMLAQIDRNIAQHPQIKALKAERVVARNQMSLADNKLLPTLDVKLSVAQDFGHGTESLYGTESKVALNFSVPLGQRTAKAQRGAARQKVRELDYALKALADQLQQAQHQAWQSLHFAKSLAELRKQQTQVADQLWQQELMRFDAGDSDLFLLNNREATAIEAKLSAIRANVSVYRQELQIWATSGLLRNQI
;
A
#
# COMPACT_ATOMS: atom_id res chain seq x y z
N MET A 1 52.57 -37.62 -27.12
CA MET A 1 52.62 -36.31 -26.42
C MET A 1 51.65 -36.31 -25.25
N LYS A 2 52.13 -36.79 -24.09
CA LYS A 2 51.58 -36.52 -22.75
C LYS A 2 52.75 -35.93 -21.95
N TYR A 3 52.47 -35.20 -20.87
CA TYR A 3 53.39 -34.42 -20.01
C TYR A 3 53.61 -32.96 -20.46
N GLY A 4 52.78 -32.05 -19.91
CA GLY A 4 52.98 -30.62 -20.11
C GLY A 4 51.97 -29.66 -19.46
N VAL A 5 51.21 -30.07 -18.42
CA VAL A 5 50.19 -29.18 -17.82
C VAL A 5 50.23 -29.10 -16.29
N ASN A 6 50.99 -29.96 -15.59
CA ASN A 6 50.91 -30.06 -14.13
C ASN A 6 51.87 -29.18 -13.30
N LEU A 7 52.56 -28.19 -13.88
CA LEU A 7 53.54 -27.37 -13.13
C LEU A 7 53.11 -25.91 -12.86
N ILE A 8 52.01 -25.42 -13.45
CA ILE A 8 51.60 -24.01 -13.31
C ILE A 8 50.59 -23.82 -12.17
N ILE A 9 49.82 -24.85 -11.81
CA ILE A 9 48.75 -24.75 -10.80
C ILE A 9 49.30 -24.77 -9.36
N PHE A 10 50.50 -25.30 -9.12
CA PHE A 10 51.04 -25.42 -7.76
C PHE A 10 51.79 -24.17 -7.26
N ARG A 11 52.15 -23.22 -8.13
CA ARG A 11 52.83 -21.97 -7.73
C ARG A 11 51.90 -20.78 -7.45
N LEU A 12 50.65 -20.79 -7.91
CA LEU A 12 49.68 -19.72 -7.60
C LEU A 12 49.04 -19.82 -6.20
N TYR A 13 48.95 -21.03 -5.63
CA TYR A 13 48.26 -21.24 -4.36
C TYR A 13 49.03 -20.71 -3.13
N LYS A 14 50.35 -20.55 -3.24
CA LYS A 14 51.22 -20.11 -2.14
C LYS A 14 51.34 -18.58 -2.01
N PHE A 15 51.02 -17.82 -3.06
CA PHE A 15 51.06 -16.34 -3.05
C PHE A 15 49.77 -15.71 -2.48
N ILE A 16 48.64 -16.40 -2.54
CA ILE A 16 47.33 -15.87 -2.11
C ILE A 16 47.14 -15.95 -0.57
N LYS A 17 47.74 -16.94 0.11
CA LYS A 17 47.62 -17.08 1.56
C LYS A 17 48.43 -16.07 2.39
N LEU A 18 49.46 -15.44 1.83
CA LEU A 18 50.30 -14.48 2.56
C LEU A 18 49.71 -13.05 2.58
N LYS A 19 48.88 -12.68 1.58
CA LYS A 19 48.21 -11.36 1.52
C LYS A 19 46.98 -11.25 2.44
N ILE A 20 46.34 -12.37 2.78
CA ILE A 20 45.11 -12.39 3.60
C ILE A 20 45.42 -12.26 5.11
N LEU A 21 46.65 -12.56 5.55
CA LEU A 21 47.05 -12.42 6.96
C LEU A 21 47.46 -10.98 7.33
N LEU A 22 48.05 -10.22 6.40
CA LEU A 22 48.48 -8.83 6.61
C LEU A 22 47.35 -7.81 6.54
N MET A 23 46.19 -8.15 5.95
CA MET A 23 45.01 -7.27 5.89
C MET A 23 44.11 -7.34 7.14
N LYS A 24 44.36 -8.31 8.05
CA LYS A 24 43.60 -8.48 9.31
C LYS A 24 44.19 -7.72 10.51
N ILE A 25 45.36 -7.10 10.38
CA ILE A 25 46.05 -6.41 11.49
C ILE A 25 45.96 -4.87 11.39
N LYS A 26 45.50 -4.32 10.25
CA LYS A 26 45.24 -2.86 10.10
C LYS A 26 43.77 -2.45 10.23
N LEU A 27 42.85 -3.39 10.46
CA LEU A 27 41.41 -3.12 10.60
C LEU A 27 40.90 -3.30 12.05
N THR A 28 41.79 -3.14 13.04
CA THR A 28 41.45 -3.33 14.46
C THR A 28 41.78 -2.11 15.32
N LEU A 29 42.11 -0.96 14.71
CA LEU A 29 42.55 0.24 15.43
C LEU A 29 41.98 1.55 14.87
N LEU A 30 40.74 1.51 14.37
CA LEU A 30 39.93 2.70 14.12
C LEU A 30 38.46 2.44 14.52
N PHE A 31 38.26 1.83 15.68
CA PHE A 31 36.98 1.73 16.37
C PHE A 31 37.04 2.53 17.68
N GLY A 32 37.53 3.77 17.56
CA GLY A 32 37.66 4.72 18.65
C GLY A 32 36.58 5.78 18.56
N LEU A 33 35.59 5.66 19.44
CA LEU A 33 34.79 6.76 19.99
C LEU A 33 34.06 7.68 19.00
N PHE A 34 32.91 7.19 18.50
CA PHE A 34 31.70 8.02 18.46
C PHE A 34 30.73 7.46 19.50
N ALA A 35 31.02 7.73 20.77
CA ALA A 35 30.00 7.68 21.81
C ALA A 35 29.10 8.91 21.60
N SER A 36 28.14 8.79 20.68
CA SER A 36 27.02 9.70 20.60
C SER A 36 26.24 9.54 21.90
N SER A 37 26.52 10.39 22.88
CA SER A 37 25.64 10.62 24.01
C SER A 37 24.30 11.08 23.45
N SER A 38 23.44 10.11 23.14
CA SER A 38 22.05 10.34 22.79
C SER A 38 21.42 10.84 24.07
N TYR A 39 21.38 12.16 24.23
CA TYR A 39 20.44 12.78 25.15
C TYR A 39 19.07 12.25 24.73
N SER A 40 18.52 11.35 25.56
CA SER A 40 17.14 10.91 25.45
C SER A 40 16.28 12.12 25.80
N GLN A 41 16.13 13.06 24.86
CA GLN A 41 15.02 13.99 24.89
C GLN A 41 13.78 13.12 24.85
N ALA A 42 12.98 13.16 25.90
CA ALA A 42 11.63 12.61 25.86
C ALA A 42 10.98 13.21 24.61
N LEU A 43 10.66 12.35 23.63
CA LEU A 43 9.99 12.80 22.43
C LEU A 43 8.69 13.45 22.86
N THR A 44 8.42 14.63 22.32
CA THR A 44 7.15 15.29 22.49
C THR A 44 6.04 14.32 22.11
N THR A 45 5.04 14.22 22.99
CA THR A 45 3.86 13.38 22.80
C THR A 45 3.35 13.50 21.36
N PRO A 46 3.21 12.41 20.60
CA PRO A 46 2.83 12.52 19.20
C PRO A 46 1.47 13.18 19.10
N THR A 47 1.39 14.29 18.37
CA THR A 47 0.09 14.83 17.97
C THR A 47 -0.53 13.86 16.97
N LEU A 48 -1.86 13.88 16.85
CA LEU A 48 -2.56 13.06 15.86
C LEU A 48 -2.03 13.30 14.44
N GLN A 49 -1.77 14.56 14.09
CA GLN A 49 -1.22 14.93 12.79
C GLN A 49 0.20 14.37 12.58
N ALA A 50 1.04 14.44 13.61
CA ALA A 50 2.38 13.89 13.55
C ALA A 50 2.31 12.37 13.32
N LEU A 51 1.48 11.66 14.08
CA LEU A 51 1.27 10.22 13.91
C LEU A 51 0.80 9.86 12.50
N ALA A 52 -0.19 10.58 11.97
CA ALA A 52 -0.69 10.35 10.61
C ALA A 52 0.42 10.56 9.56
N ASN A 53 1.24 11.59 9.72
CA ASN A 53 2.39 11.84 8.85
C ASN A 53 3.45 10.73 8.95
N SER A 54 3.74 10.26 10.16
CA SER A 54 4.66 9.14 10.38
C SER A 54 4.17 7.86 9.69
N ILE A 55 2.87 7.56 9.79
CA ILE A 55 2.26 6.42 9.09
C ILE A 55 2.40 6.54 7.57
N LYS A 56 2.08 7.72 7.01
CA LYS A 56 2.14 7.99 5.57
C LYS A 56 3.56 7.86 5.01
N GLN A 57 4.54 8.39 5.73
CA GLN A 57 5.89 8.56 5.21
C GLN A 57 6.84 7.42 5.58
N TYR A 58 6.70 6.82 6.77
CA TYR A 58 7.76 5.98 7.33
C TYR A 58 7.30 4.55 7.67
N HIS A 59 5.99 4.26 7.66
CA HIS A 59 5.53 2.91 8.00
C HIS A 59 5.94 1.87 6.94
N PRO A 60 6.65 0.77 7.31
CA PRO A 60 7.17 -0.21 6.35
C PRO A 60 6.09 -0.84 5.46
N GLN A 61 4.89 -1.08 6.01
CA GLN A 61 3.79 -1.59 5.19
C GLN A 61 3.29 -0.59 4.13
N MET A 62 3.35 0.71 4.43
CA MET A 62 3.03 1.76 3.45
C MET A 62 4.10 1.81 2.37
N GLN A 63 5.38 1.72 2.76
CA GLN A 63 6.50 1.66 1.82
C GLN A 63 6.41 0.44 0.88
N ALA A 64 6.03 -0.72 1.42
CA ALA A 64 5.79 -1.91 0.61
C ALA A 64 4.65 -1.69 -0.41
N MET A 65 3.60 -0.97 -0.03
CA MET A 65 2.48 -0.66 -0.94
C MET A 65 2.89 0.34 -2.04
N ILE A 66 3.68 1.36 -1.69
CA ILE A 66 4.26 2.30 -2.66
C ILE A 66 5.16 1.53 -3.65
N ALA A 67 5.96 0.57 -3.17
CA ALA A 67 6.79 -0.26 -4.03
C ALA A 67 5.95 -1.09 -5.02
N LYS A 68 4.82 -1.68 -4.58
CA LYS A 68 3.88 -2.38 -5.48
C LYS A 68 3.29 -1.46 -6.55
N ARG A 69 2.89 -0.23 -6.20
CA ARG A 69 2.45 0.75 -7.21
C ARG A 69 3.58 1.08 -8.19
N LYS A 70 4.82 1.27 -7.72
CA LYS A 70 5.97 1.53 -8.59
C LYS A 70 6.25 0.37 -9.55
N GLN A 71 6.14 -0.87 -9.09
CA GLN A 71 6.24 -2.06 -9.96
C GLN A 71 5.20 -2.01 -11.09
N ALA A 72 3.95 -1.64 -10.78
CA ALA A 72 2.93 -1.48 -11.82
C ALA A 72 3.25 -0.35 -12.82
N GLY A 73 3.91 0.73 -12.36
CA GLY A 73 4.40 1.79 -13.25
C GLY A 73 5.52 1.31 -14.18
N PHE A 74 6.41 0.45 -13.72
CA PHE A 74 7.42 -0.18 -14.59
C PHE A 74 6.80 -1.20 -15.56
N ALA A 75 5.74 -1.91 -15.16
CA ALA A 75 5.00 -2.78 -16.08
C ALA A 75 4.26 -1.98 -17.17
N GLU A 76 3.80 -0.76 -16.88
CA GLU A 76 3.30 0.16 -17.90
C GLU A 76 4.41 0.58 -18.87
N LEU A 77 5.59 0.95 -18.35
CA LEU A 77 6.74 1.28 -19.18
C LEU A 77 7.17 0.10 -20.06
N GLU A 78 7.19 -1.12 -19.51
CA GLU A 78 7.44 -2.34 -20.28
C GLU A 78 6.41 -2.54 -21.40
N ALA A 79 5.13 -2.28 -21.13
CA ALA A 79 4.08 -2.36 -22.14
C ALA A 79 4.19 -1.27 -23.21
N GLN A 80 4.70 -0.08 -22.87
CA GLN A 80 5.05 0.96 -23.85
C GLN A 80 6.17 0.49 -24.78
N GLY A 81 7.15 -0.27 -24.24
CA GLY A 81 8.26 -0.84 -25.00
C GLY A 81 7.85 -1.81 -26.12
N ALA A 82 6.60 -2.30 -26.12
CA ALA A 82 6.05 -3.05 -27.26
C ALA A 82 5.97 -2.22 -28.56
N PHE A 83 6.11 -0.89 -28.46
CA PHE A 83 6.16 0.06 -29.55
C PHE A 83 7.56 0.66 -29.77
N ASP A 84 8.59 0.16 -29.09
CA ASP A 84 9.96 0.62 -29.32
C ASP A 84 10.50 0.14 -30.66
N ALA A 85 11.42 0.91 -31.23
CA ALA A 85 12.16 0.50 -32.41
C ALA A 85 12.96 -0.77 -32.09
N ASN A 86 12.89 -1.75 -32.97
CA ASN A 86 13.77 -2.91 -32.90
C ASN A 86 14.72 -2.92 -34.10
N ILE A 87 15.90 -3.49 -33.89
CA ILE A 87 16.81 -3.88 -34.95
C ILE A 87 16.97 -5.40 -34.88
N SER A 88 16.82 -6.06 -36.02
CA SER A 88 17.02 -7.50 -36.16
C SER A 88 18.03 -7.76 -37.27
N GLN A 89 18.90 -8.74 -37.07
CA GLN A 89 19.82 -9.23 -38.10
C GLN A 89 19.59 -10.70 -38.36
N THR A 90 19.46 -11.05 -39.63
CA THR A 90 19.46 -12.43 -40.13
C THR A 90 20.75 -12.64 -40.92
N THR A 91 21.45 -13.74 -40.65
CA THR A 91 22.65 -14.13 -41.42
C THR A 91 22.52 -15.59 -41.81
N GLN A 92 22.66 -15.84 -43.11
CA GLN A 92 22.59 -17.18 -43.69
C GLN A 92 23.86 -17.47 -44.46
N LEU A 93 24.49 -18.60 -44.15
CA LEU A 93 25.72 -19.06 -44.80
C LEU A 93 25.48 -20.48 -45.33
N ARG A 94 25.77 -20.69 -46.60
CA ARG A 94 25.77 -22.03 -47.20
C ARG A 94 27.18 -22.61 -47.15
N LEU A 95 27.42 -23.49 -46.17
CA LEU A 95 28.77 -24.01 -45.87
C LEU A 95 29.22 -25.18 -46.76
N SER A 96 28.31 -25.78 -47.52
CA SER A 96 28.60 -26.93 -48.38
C SER A 96 27.53 -27.10 -49.47
N GLY A 97 27.89 -27.84 -50.52
CA GLY A 97 27.04 -28.07 -51.69
C GLY A 97 27.58 -27.37 -52.94
N TYR A 98 26.78 -27.38 -54.01
CA TYR A 98 27.13 -26.74 -55.28
C TYR A 98 27.13 -25.21 -55.19
N TYR A 99 26.23 -24.66 -54.38
CA TYR A 99 26.07 -23.23 -54.14
C TYR A 99 26.80 -22.79 -52.87
N ASP A 100 27.34 -21.58 -52.88
CA ASP A 100 28.13 -20.98 -51.81
C ASP A 100 27.54 -19.63 -51.33
N GLY A 101 26.29 -19.33 -51.70
CA GLY A 101 25.60 -18.11 -51.33
C GLY A 101 25.61 -17.79 -49.83
N GLN A 102 25.98 -16.55 -49.53
CA GLN A 102 25.96 -15.95 -48.20
C GLN A 102 25.11 -14.68 -48.22
N TYR A 103 24.30 -14.50 -47.19
CA TYR A 103 23.30 -13.43 -47.13
C TYR A 103 23.23 -12.85 -45.73
N LEU A 104 23.16 -11.52 -45.65
CA LEU A 104 22.96 -10.76 -44.43
C LEU A 104 21.83 -9.76 -44.65
N GLU A 105 20.87 -9.76 -43.74
CA GLU A 105 19.79 -8.79 -43.70
C GLU A 105 19.77 -8.12 -42.33
N GLN A 106 19.72 -6.80 -42.33
CA GLN A 106 19.49 -5.98 -41.14
C GLN A 106 18.18 -5.20 -41.35
N THR A 107 17.24 -5.35 -40.43
CA THR A 107 15.97 -4.64 -40.45
C THR A 107 15.83 -3.81 -39.19
N ILE A 108 15.52 -2.53 -39.35
CA ILE A 108 15.04 -1.65 -38.28
C ILE A 108 13.54 -1.50 -38.48
N SER A 109 12.74 -1.76 -37.45
CA SER A 109 11.28 -1.59 -37.49
C SER A 109 10.76 -0.83 -36.29
N GLN A 110 9.73 -0.02 -36.51
CA GLN A 110 9.05 0.80 -35.52
C GLN A 110 7.55 0.53 -35.60
N PRO A 111 6.97 -0.19 -34.62
CA PRO A 111 5.53 -0.32 -34.51
C PRO A 111 4.86 1.02 -34.20
N LEU A 112 3.67 1.22 -34.74
CA LEU A 112 2.82 2.40 -34.51
C LEU A 112 1.54 2.00 -33.79
N GLN A 113 0.94 2.95 -33.06
CA GLN A 113 -0.28 2.68 -32.31
C GLN A 113 -1.53 2.54 -33.19
N GLY A 114 -1.55 3.08 -34.41
CA GLY A 114 -2.71 3.01 -35.30
C GLY A 114 -2.66 1.79 -36.21
N MET A 115 -3.80 1.13 -36.44
CA MET A 115 -3.98 0.08 -37.46
C MET A 115 -3.01 -1.11 -37.37
N ASN A 116 -2.39 -1.34 -36.20
CA ASN A 116 -1.27 -2.28 -36.06
C ASN A 116 -0.18 -2.02 -37.12
N ALA A 117 0.05 -0.74 -37.43
CA ALA A 117 0.97 -0.33 -38.46
C ALA A 117 2.43 -0.45 -37.98
N GLU A 118 3.34 -0.60 -38.93
CA GLU A 118 4.78 -0.69 -38.69
C GLU A 118 5.52 -0.02 -39.83
N ILE A 119 6.49 0.83 -39.50
CA ILE A 119 7.45 1.38 -40.47
C ILE A 119 8.72 0.55 -40.36
N PHE A 120 9.31 0.16 -41.48
CA PHE A 120 10.56 -0.59 -41.48
C PHE A 120 11.52 -0.09 -42.54
N GLY A 121 12.81 -0.27 -42.25
CA GLY A 121 13.91 -0.10 -43.19
C GLY A 121 14.83 -1.30 -43.09
N THR A 122 15.16 -1.88 -44.23
CA THR A 122 15.93 -3.10 -44.36
C THR A 122 17.12 -2.84 -45.27
N TYR A 123 18.30 -3.30 -44.85
CA TYR A 123 19.50 -3.38 -45.68
C TYR A 123 19.89 -4.84 -45.85
N ARG A 124 20.06 -5.25 -47.10
CA ARG A 124 20.44 -6.62 -47.47
C ARG A 124 21.74 -6.59 -48.24
N ILE A 125 22.63 -7.52 -47.96
CA ILE A 125 23.83 -7.75 -48.77
C ILE A 125 24.05 -9.24 -48.90
N SER A 126 24.45 -9.65 -50.10
CA SER A 126 24.70 -11.04 -50.43
C SER A 126 25.94 -11.17 -51.31
N ASP A 127 26.49 -12.37 -51.33
CA ASP A 127 27.65 -12.75 -52.14
C ASP A 127 27.62 -14.27 -52.39
N GLY A 128 28.41 -14.73 -53.35
CA GLY A 128 28.37 -16.11 -53.83
C GLY A 128 27.18 -16.40 -54.74
N ASN A 129 27.02 -17.68 -55.11
CA ASN A 129 25.99 -18.11 -56.05
C ASN A 129 24.80 -18.70 -55.30
N PHE A 130 23.59 -18.32 -55.74
CA PHE A 130 22.35 -18.83 -55.20
C PHE A 130 21.65 -19.73 -56.23
N PRO A 131 20.88 -20.74 -55.78
CA PRO A 131 19.95 -21.42 -56.67
C PRO A 131 18.84 -20.45 -57.09
N GLU A 132 18.27 -20.65 -58.28
CA GLU A 132 17.24 -19.78 -58.85
C GLU A 132 16.01 -19.59 -57.92
N TYR A 133 15.64 -20.62 -57.15
CA TYR A 133 14.54 -20.55 -56.18
C TYR A 133 14.87 -19.70 -54.92
N ASP A 134 16.14 -19.40 -54.67
CA ASP A 134 16.62 -18.50 -53.60
C ASP A 134 16.95 -17.10 -54.15
N GLY A 135 16.63 -16.78 -55.41
CA GLY A 135 17.01 -15.52 -56.07
C GLY A 135 16.56 -14.24 -55.35
N TYR A 136 15.57 -14.32 -54.45
CA TYR A 136 15.21 -13.20 -53.57
C TYR A 136 16.37 -12.76 -52.66
N ASN A 137 17.29 -13.66 -52.32
CA ASN A 137 18.43 -13.37 -51.45
C ASN A 137 19.60 -12.71 -52.18
N GLU A 138 19.59 -12.70 -53.52
CA GLU A 138 20.61 -12.04 -54.33
C GLU A 138 20.46 -10.52 -54.25
N THR A 139 21.59 -9.82 -54.29
CA THR A 139 21.70 -8.36 -54.27
C THR A 139 22.83 -7.94 -55.20
N LEU A 140 22.86 -6.67 -55.62
CA LEU A 140 24.06 -6.10 -56.25
C LEU A 140 25.20 -5.96 -55.23
N SER A 141 26.42 -5.72 -55.72
CA SER A 141 27.65 -5.71 -54.89
C SER A 141 27.66 -4.68 -53.74
N GLY A 142 26.81 -3.66 -53.80
CA GLY A 142 26.62 -2.64 -52.75
C GLY A 142 25.44 -2.92 -51.82
N GLY A 143 24.68 -3.99 -52.07
CA GLY A 143 23.47 -4.37 -51.33
C GLY A 143 22.20 -3.66 -51.78
N GLU A 144 21.09 -4.05 -51.16
CA GLU A 144 19.75 -3.50 -51.36
C GLU A 144 19.31 -2.72 -50.13
N VAL A 145 18.79 -1.51 -50.33
CA VAL A 145 18.03 -0.78 -49.30
C VAL A 145 16.54 -0.89 -49.63
N ASN A 146 15.74 -1.27 -48.65
CA ASN A 146 14.30 -1.40 -48.75
C ASN A 146 13.62 -0.64 -47.60
N VAL A 147 12.70 0.27 -47.90
CA VAL A 147 11.93 0.99 -46.90
C VAL A 147 10.45 0.79 -47.15
N GLY A 148 9.66 0.65 -46.09
CA GLY A 148 8.24 0.44 -46.26
C GLY A 148 7.41 0.60 -45.02
N VAL A 149 6.11 0.42 -45.22
CA VAL A 149 5.08 0.44 -44.18
C VAL A 149 4.20 -0.79 -44.32
N SER A 150 3.76 -1.33 -43.20
CA SER A 150 2.72 -2.35 -43.15
C SER A 150 1.61 -1.93 -42.21
N PHE A 151 0.37 -2.38 -42.45
CA PHE A 151 -0.78 -2.11 -41.57
C PHE A 151 -1.93 -3.09 -41.84
N SER A 152 -2.79 -3.26 -40.83
CA SER A 152 -3.95 -4.15 -40.87
C SER A 152 -5.24 -3.40 -41.24
N LEU A 153 -6.06 -3.99 -42.13
CA LEU A 153 -7.34 -3.44 -42.57
C LEU A 153 -8.56 -4.05 -41.87
N LEU A 154 -8.43 -5.28 -41.36
CA LEU A 154 -9.50 -6.05 -40.68
C LEU A 154 -9.09 -6.40 -39.25
N GLN A 155 -8.78 -7.67 -38.95
CA GLN A 155 -8.22 -8.06 -37.65
C GLN A 155 -6.99 -7.22 -37.33
N ASN A 156 -6.85 -6.79 -36.07
CA ASN A 156 -5.76 -5.95 -35.55
C ASN A 156 -5.81 -4.46 -35.96
N ARG A 157 -6.79 -4.03 -36.76
CA ARG A 157 -6.94 -2.61 -37.12
C ARG A 157 -7.27 -1.74 -35.91
N ASP A 158 -8.41 -1.99 -35.27
CA ASP A 158 -8.94 -1.14 -34.19
C ASP A 158 -8.40 -1.54 -32.81
N THR A 159 -8.11 -2.83 -32.62
CA THR A 159 -7.51 -3.36 -31.38
C THR A 159 -6.55 -4.48 -31.72
N ASP A 160 -5.40 -4.54 -31.04
CA ASP A 160 -4.40 -5.61 -31.17
C ASP A 160 -3.77 -5.91 -29.82
N ALA A 161 -2.91 -6.93 -29.77
CA ALA A 161 -2.29 -7.39 -28.54
C ALA A 161 -1.38 -6.33 -27.88
N ARG A 162 -0.66 -5.50 -28.64
CA ARG A 162 0.21 -4.45 -28.11
C ARG A 162 -0.62 -3.33 -27.49
N ARG A 163 -1.64 -2.82 -28.22
CA ARG A 163 -2.57 -1.80 -27.71
C ARG A 163 -3.31 -2.26 -26.46
N VAL A 164 -3.78 -3.51 -26.45
CA VAL A 164 -4.47 -4.09 -25.29
C VAL A 164 -3.52 -4.30 -24.12
N GLY A 165 -2.28 -4.72 -24.38
CA GLY A 165 -1.22 -4.83 -23.37
C GLY A 165 -0.95 -3.50 -22.67
N LEU A 166 -0.72 -2.43 -23.45
CA LEU A 166 -0.51 -1.08 -22.93
C LEU A 166 -1.72 -0.59 -22.12
N SER A 167 -2.92 -0.67 -22.69
CA SER A 167 -4.14 -0.26 -21.98
C SER A 167 -4.35 -1.05 -20.68
N ASN A 168 -4.09 -2.36 -20.67
CA ASN A 168 -4.20 -3.18 -19.47
C ASN A 168 -3.17 -2.79 -18.42
N ALA A 169 -1.94 -2.46 -18.81
CA ALA A 169 -0.90 -2.01 -17.89
C ALA A 169 -1.26 -0.66 -17.24
N GLU A 170 -1.78 0.29 -18.02
CA GLU A 170 -2.30 1.57 -17.50
C GLU A 170 -3.44 1.36 -16.49
N GLN A 171 -4.39 0.45 -16.79
CA GLN A 171 -5.47 0.13 -15.86
C GLN A 171 -4.95 -0.59 -14.61
N THR A 172 -3.92 -1.43 -14.74
CA THR A 172 -3.27 -2.09 -13.62
C THR A 172 -2.58 -1.07 -12.71
N LEU A 173 -1.92 -0.04 -13.27
CA LEU A 173 -1.39 1.06 -12.48
C LEU A 173 -2.51 1.82 -11.75
N LYS A 174 -3.61 2.16 -12.44
CA LYS A 174 -4.78 2.82 -11.81
C LYS A 174 -5.38 1.98 -10.69
N ASN A 175 -5.42 0.65 -10.86
CA ASN A 175 -5.84 -0.28 -9.83
C ASN A 175 -4.92 -0.20 -8.60
N TRP A 176 -3.60 -0.32 -8.78
CA TRP A 176 -2.65 -0.25 -7.67
C TRP A 176 -2.62 1.11 -6.96
N GLN A 177 -2.80 2.22 -7.69
CA GLN A 177 -2.99 3.55 -7.10
C GLN A 177 -4.23 3.57 -6.18
N ALA A 178 -5.34 3.00 -6.64
CA ALA A 178 -6.57 2.93 -5.85
C ALA A 178 -6.44 1.98 -4.65
N GLN A 179 -5.76 0.84 -4.81
CA GLN A 179 -5.44 -0.05 -3.70
C GLN A 179 -4.53 0.63 -2.67
N GLU A 180 -3.52 1.39 -3.10
CA GLU A 180 -2.63 2.14 -2.21
C GLU A 180 -3.43 3.12 -1.34
N HIS A 181 -4.36 3.84 -1.96
CA HIS A 181 -5.23 4.77 -1.26
C HIS A 181 -6.12 4.07 -0.22
N HIS A 182 -6.71 2.92 -0.58
CA HIS A 182 -7.49 2.12 0.35
C HIS A 182 -6.63 1.59 1.51
N TYR A 183 -5.42 1.12 1.20
CA TYR A 183 -4.48 0.60 2.18
C TYR A 183 -4.08 1.67 3.18
N LEU A 184 -3.74 2.88 2.71
CA LEU A 184 -3.41 4.01 3.56
C LEU A 184 -4.57 4.37 4.50
N ASN A 185 -5.81 4.44 4.00
CA ASN A 185 -6.98 4.70 4.84
C ASN A 185 -7.14 3.62 5.93
N THR A 186 -6.94 2.35 5.58
CA THR A 186 -7.02 1.23 6.53
C THR A 186 -5.92 1.31 7.58
N LEU A 187 -4.70 1.67 7.18
CA LEU A 187 -3.56 1.80 8.08
C LEU A 187 -3.71 3.01 9.02
N LEU A 188 -4.19 4.15 8.51
CA LEU A 188 -4.53 5.31 9.31
C LEU A 188 -5.64 4.99 10.30
N LEU A 189 -6.71 4.29 9.89
CA LEU A 189 -7.78 3.86 10.81
C LEU A 189 -7.23 3.03 11.97
N LYS A 190 -6.33 2.08 11.70
CA LYS A 190 -5.67 1.25 12.74
C LYS A 190 -4.77 2.09 13.65
N GLY A 191 -3.95 2.95 13.07
CA GLY A 191 -3.02 3.80 13.82
C GLY A 191 -3.74 4.80 14.72
N VAL A 192 -4.76 5.48 14.20
CA VAL A 192 -5.55 6.46 14.97
C VAL A 192 -6.40 5.77 16.03
N ASN A 193 -6.96 4.58 15.79
CA ASN A 193 -7.62 3.83 16.86
C ASN A 193 -6.63 3.42 17.98
N THR A 194 -5.39 3.09 17.62
CA THR A 194 -4.33 2.78 18.60
C THR A 194 -3.98 4.01 19.43
N TYR A 195 -3.93 5.18 18.78
CA TYR A 195 -3.78 6.48 19.46
C TYR A 195 -4.93 6.76 20.42
N LEU A 196 -6.19 6.58 19.99
CA LEU A 196 -7.37 6.77 20.83
C LEU A 196 -7.42 5.79 22.00
N ASN A 197 -6.94 4.56 21.83
CA ASN A 197 -6.82 3.58 22.92
C ASN A 197 -5.80 4.06 23.97
N TRP A 198 -4.60 4.48 23.53
CA TRP A 198 -3.60 5.05 24.44
C TRP A 198 -4.13 6.28 25.16
N TYR A 199 -4.78 7.20 24.45
CA TYR A 199 -5.39 8.41 25.03
C TYR A 199 -6.45 8.06 26.09
N GLN A 200 -7.32 7.09 25.81
CA GLN A 200 -8.34 6.61 26.76
C GLN A 200 -7.71 6.04 28.03
N GLU A 201 -6.72 5.15 27.90
CA GLU A 201 -6.08 4.52 29.05
C GLU A 201 -5.25 5.52 29.86
N ALA A 202 -4.63 6.51 29.21
CA ALA A 202 -3.91 7.59 29.88
C ALA A 202 -4.86 8.48 30.73
N LEU A 203 -6.04 8.84 30.20
CA LEU A 203 -7.07 9.57 30.95
C LEU A 203 -7.58 8.75 32.16
N GLN A 204 -7.84 7.46 31.96
CA GLN A 204 -8.30 6.58 33.04
C GLN A 204 -7.24 6.41 34.13
N ALA A 205 -5.97 6.25 33.75
CA ALA A 205 -4.86 6.16 34.68
C ALA A 205 -4.73 7.43 35.53
N GLN A 206 -4.95 8.61 34.95
CA GLN A 206 -4.95 9.88 35.71
C GLN A 206 -6.05 9.91 36.78
N VAL A 207 -7.29 9.51 36.44
CA VAL A 207 -8.41 9.43 37.40
C VAL A 207 -8.10 8.44 38.52
N ILE A 208 -7.57 7.26 38.19
CA ILE A 208 -7.26 6.21 39.17
C ILE A 208 -6.07 6.61 40.06
N ASN A 209 -5.05 7.26 39.52
CA ASN A 209 -3.92 7.77 40.30
C ASN A 209 -4.38 8.81 41.32
N HIS A 210 -5.23 9.76 40.89
CA HIS A 210 -5.82 10.74 41.79
C HIS A 210 -6.66 10.06 42.89
N LEU A 211 -7.48 9.06 42.54
CA LEU A 211 -8.25 8.28 43.50
C LEU A 211 -7.36 7.63 44.57
N VAL A 212 -6.27 6.97 44.19
CA VAL A 212 -5.33 6.36 45.15
C VAL A 212 -4.71 7.41 46.06
N GLN A 213 -4.24 8.53 45.50
CA GLN A 213 -3.65 9.63 46.27
C GLN A 213 -4.64 10.19 47.31
N THR A 214 -5.87 10.49 46.90
CA THR A 214 -6.92 10.96 47.83
C THR A 214 -7.23 9.92 48.91
N THR A 215 -7.22 8.63 48.57
CA THR A 215 -7.43 7.53 49.53
C THR A 215 -6.30 7.47 50.56
N GLN A 216 -5.04 7.58 50.14
CA GLN A 216 -3.90 7.54 51.05
C GLN A 216 -3.93 8.69 52.06
N LEU A 217 -4.27 9.89 51.59
CA LEU A 217 -4.49 11.04 52.47
C LEU A 217 -5.62 10.74 53.48
N ARG A 218 -6.78 10.24 53.03
CA ARG A 218 -7.90 9.94 53.93
C ARG A 218 -7.59 8.82 54.93
N LEU A 219 -6.78 7.83 54.56
CA LEU A 219 -6.34 6.76 55.47
C LEU A 219 -5.57 7.32 56.67
N SER A 220 -4.72 8.33 56.46
CA SER A 220 -4.00 8.98 57.57
C SER A 220 -4.94 9.68 58.56
N ALA A 221 -6.00 10.33 58.08
CA ALA A 221 -7.01 10.96 58.93
C ALA A 221 -7.82 9.92 59.72
N ILE A 222 -8.24 8.82 59.08
CA ILE A 222 -8.96 7.73 59.76
C ILE A 222 -8.09 7.09 60.84
N LYS A 223 -6.80 6.88 60.57
CA LYS A 223 -5.85 6.33 61.57
C LYS A 223 -5.81 7.20 62.83
N GLN A 224 -5.72 8.53 62.68
CA GLN A 224 -5.71 9.46 63.80
C GLN A 224 -7.03 9.43 64.60
N ARG A 225 -8.18 9.33 63.93
CA ARG A 225 -9.49 9.23 64.59
C ARG A 225 -9.63 7.93 65.40
N VAL A 226 -9.12 6.81 64.88
CA VAL A 226 -9.08 5.54 65.62
C VAL A 226 -8.15 5.60 66.83
N GLU A 227 -6.98 6.24 66.70
CA GLU A 227 -6.04 6.45 67.83
C GLU A 227 -6.63 7.31 68.95
N LYS A 228 -7.49 8.27 68.60
CA LYS A 228 -8.21 9.14 69.55
C LYS A 228 -9.48 8.49 70.14
N GLY A 229 -9.89 7.33 69.63
CA GLY A 229 -11.10 6.62 70.07
C GLY A 229 -12.39 7.07 69.39
N ASP A 230 -12.33 7.99 68.42
CA ASP A 230 -13.49 8.54 67.70
C ASP A 230 -14.09 7.54 66.68
N LEU A 231 -13.29 6.56 66.24
CA LEU A 231 -13.71 5.52 65.29
C LEU A 231 -13.26 4.14 65.78
N ALA A 232 -14.06 3.11 65.46
CA ALA A 232 -13.71 1.74 65.77
C ALA A 232 -12.53 1.24 64.93
N ARG A 233 -11.69 0.34 65.49
CA ARG A 233 -10.55 -0.28 64.80
C ARG A 233 -10.94 -0.96 63.48
N ILE A 234 -12.15 -1.54 63.42
CA ILE A 234 -12.68 -2.20 62.22
C ILE A 234 -12.77 -1.24 61.02
N SER A 235 -13.09 0.04 61.25
CA SER A 235 -13.16 1.06 60.19
C SER A 235 -11.79 1.33 59.55
N LEU A 236 -10.70 1.21 60.33
CA LEU A 236 -9.33 1.29 59.78
C LEU A 236 -9.04 0.09 58.87
N THR A 237 -9.42 -1.12 59.27
CA THR A 237 -9.24 -2.34 58.46
C THR A 237 -10.07 -2.29 57.17
N GLU A 238 -11.30 -1.79 57.24
CA GLU A 238 -12.16 -1.61 56.06
C GLU A 238 -11.56 -0.59 55.07
N PHE A 239 -11.01 0.52 55.58
CA PHE A 239 -10.37 1.52 54.73
C PHE A 239 -9.04 1.04 54.15
N GLN A 240 -8.26 0.25 54.89
CA GLN A 240 -7.06 -0.42 54.36
C GLN A 240 -7.40 -1.36 53.20
N THR A 241 -8.50 -2.11 53.31
CA THR A 241 -8.99 -2.98 52.24
C THR A 241 -9.36 -2.15 50.99
N THR A 242 -10.04 -1.02 51.19
CA THR A 242 -10.38 -0.08 50.11
C THR A 242 -9.13 0.48 49.41
N LEU A 243 -8.10 0.86 50.18
CA LEU A 243 -6.84 1.33 49.61
C LEU A 243 -6.17 0.25 48.76
N LEU A 244 -6.09 -1.00 49.26
CA LEU A 244 -5.50 -2.11 48.52
C LEU A 244 -6.24 -2.37 47.20
N GLN A 245 -7.58 -2.36 47.21
CA GLN A 245 -8.38 -2.48 45.99
C GLN A 245 -8.06 -1.39 44.97
N ARG A 246 -7.91 -0.13 45.41
CA ARG A 246 -7.58 1.00 44.54
C ARG A 246 -6.14 0.93 44.02
N GLN A 247 -5.19 0.45 44.83
CA GLN A 247 -3.82 0.18 44.39
C GLN A 247 -3.76 -0.94 43.35
N ILE A 248 -4.60 -1.97 43.45
CA ILE A 248 -4.74 -3.00 42.42
C ILE A 248 -5.25 -2.38 41.11
N LEU A 249 -6.29 -1.53 41.17
CA LEU A 249 -6.79 -0.79 40.00
C LEU A 249 -5.70 0.10 39.37
N GLN A 250 -4.88 0.76 40.19
CA GLN A 250 -3.76 1.57 39.73
C GLN A 250 -2.71 0.73 38.98
N GLN A 251 -2.35 -0.45 39.50
CA GLN A 251 -1.42 -1.35 38.81
C GLN A 251 -1.99 -1.85 37.47
N GLN A 252 -3.29 -2.13 37.41
CA GLN A 252 -3.96 -2.50 36.16
C GLN A 252 -3.94 -1.35 35.14
N ALA A 253 -4.26 -0.12 35.57
CA ALA A 253 -4.23 1.06 34.73
C ALA A 253 -2.81 1.36 34.21
N GLN A 254 -1.80 1.23 35.07
CA GLN A 254 -0.39 1.39 34.68
C GLN A 254 0.03 0.34 33.64
N ARG A 255 -0.35 -0.92 33.84
CA ARG A 255 -0.12 -1.98 32.84
C ARG A 255 -0.77 -1.62 31.50
N ASN A 256 -2.04 -1.23 31.50
CA ASN A 256 -2.77 -0.89 30.26
C ASN A 256 -2.14 0.30 29.54
N LEU A 257 -1.69 1.32 30.28
CA LEU A 257 -1.00 2.46 29.72
C LEU A 257 0.33 2.05 29.06
N VAL A 258 1.13 1.20 29.72
CA VAL A 258 2.38 0.69 29.14
C VAL A 258 2.12 -0.13 27.86
N VAL A 259 1.12 -1.02 27.89
CA VAL A 259 0.75 -1.85 26.73
C VAL A 259 0.27 -1.01 25.55
N THR A 260 -0.53 0.04 25.81
CA THR A 260 -1.02 0.92 24.75
C THR A 260 0.06 1.86 24.21
N LYS A 261 0.99 2.36 25.05
CA LYS A 261 2.20 3.07 24.58
C LYS A 261 3.03 2.17 23.65
N GLN A 262 3.24 0.90 24.03
CA GLN A 262 3.96 -0.07 23.20
C GLN A 262 3.19 -0.48 21.93
N SER A 263 1.87 -0.36 21.91
CA SER A 263 1.08 -0.59 20.69
C SER A 263 1.19 0.63 19.76
N LEU A 264 1.20 1.84 20.31
CA LEU A 264 1.32 3.08 19.55
C LEU A 264 2.68 3.23 18.87
N SER A 265 3.77 2.77 19.50
CA SER A 265 5.11 2.78 18.91
C SER A 265 5.21 2.03 17.59
N TYR A 266 4.35 1.04 17.32
CA TYR A 266 4.29 0.36 16.03
C TYR A 266 4.02 1.34 14.86
N PHE A 267 3.19 2.35 15.12
CA PHE A 267 2.79 3.37 14.15
C PHE A 267 3.61 4.66 14.24
N TRP A 268 4.22 4.92 15.40
CA TRP A 268 5.05 6.10 15.64
C TRP A 268 6.52 5.80 15.32
N ARG A 269 6.96 6.26 14.15
CA ARG A 269 8.28 6.00 13.58
C ARG A 269 9.03 7.28 13.24
N ASP A 270 10.35 7.20 13.32
CA ASP A 270 11.25 8.27 12.91
C ASP A 270 11.46 8.32 11.39
N SER A 271 12.26 9.28 10.93
CA SER A 271 12.54 9.48 9.51
C SER A 271 13.36 8.36 8.86
N SER A 272 13.99 7.49 9.66
CA SER A 272 14.68 6.28 9.18
C SER A 272 13.75 5.07 9.05
N GLY A 273 12.52 5.17 9.56
CA GLY A 273 11.53 4.10 9.56
C GLY A 273 11.58 3.21 10.81
N GLU A 274 12.47 3.50 11.74
CA GLU A 274 12.59 2.78 13.01
C GLU A 274 11.45 3.16 13.98
N MET A 275 11.03 2.19 14.79
CA MET A 275 9.99 2.42 15.79
C MET A 275 10.55 3.23 16.95
N HIS A 276 9.82 4.26 17.38
CA HIS A 276 10.09 4.88 18.67
C HIS A 276 9.84 3.88 19.80
N ARG A 277 10.54 3.99 20.92
CA ARG A 277 10.25 3.12 22.07
C ARG A 277 9.03 3.64 22.83
N GLY A 278 8.22 2.73 23.39
CA GLY A 278 7.00 3.11 24.11
C GLY A 278 7.26 3.96 25.35
N ASP A 279 8.41 3.80 26.01
CA ASP A 279 8.84 4.61 27.16
C ASP A 279 9.25 6.04 26.79
N GLN A 280 9.49 6.33 25.51
CA GLN A 280 9.77 7.69 25.01
C GLN A 280 8.49 8.48 24.72
N ILE A 281 7.32 7.84 24.73
CA ILE A 281 6.03 8.52 24.53
C ILE A 281 5.67 9.20 25.85
N SER A 282 5.81 10.53 25.85
CA SER A 282 5.51 11.40 27.00
C SER A 282 4.03 11.34 27.39
N ASP A 283 3.72 11.93 28.55
CA ASP A 283 2.43 11.84 29.19
C ASP A 283 1.34 12.67 28.49
N LEU A 284 0.12 12.44 28.96
CA LEU A 284 -1.17 12.81 28.36
C LEU A 284 -1.21 14.28 27.88
N PRO A 285 -1.64 14.55 26.64
CA PRO A 285 -1.99 15.89 26.21
C PRO A 285 -3.32 16.28 26.86
N GLU A 286 -3.40 17.46 27.51
CA GLU A 286 -4.62 17.94 28.16
C GLU A 286 -5.84 17.88 27.24
N HIS A 287 -5.65 18.21 25.96
CA HIS A 287 -6.66 18.10 24.92
C HIS A 287 -6.05 17.56 23.63
N ILE A 288 -6.73 16.61 23.01
CA ILE A 288 -6.46 16.27 21.60
C ILE A 288 -7.22 17.27 20.74
N ASN A 289 -6.51 18.08 19.95
CA ASN A 289 -7.15 18.88 18.91
C ASN A 289 -7.67 17.89 17.84
N TRP A 290 -8.94 17.53 17.93
CA TRP A 290 -9.55 16.48 17.11
C TRP A 290 -10.09 17.07 15.78
N PRO A 291 -9.42 16.84 14.63
CA PRO A 291 -9.76 17.48 13.37
C PRO A 291 -10.86 16.74 12.59
N LEU A 292 -11.30 15.58 13.09
CA LEU A 292 -12.20 14.68 12.37
C LEU A 292 -13.67 14.84 12.77
N GLY A 293 -14.01 15.91 13.50
CA GLY A 293 -15.38 16.19 13.93
C GLY A 293 -16.39 16.15 12.78
N ILE A 294 -17.54 15.50 13.00
CA ILE A 294 -18.58 15.37 11.96
C ILE A 294 -19.84 16.14 12.35
N GLU A 295 -20.20 17.08 11.48
CA GLU A 295 -21.49 17.78 11.51
C GLU A 295 -22.53 17.09 10.64
N LYS A 296 -23.82 17.26 11.00
CA LYS A 296 -24.94 16.66 10.27
C LYS A 296 -25.01 17.11 8.81
N SER A 297 -24.61 18.35 8.53
CA SER A 297 -24.55 18.95 7.18
C SER A 297 -23.60 18.21 6.23
N MET A 298 -22.52 17.63 6.77
CA MET A 298 -21.46 16.97 5.98
C MET A 298 -21.87 15.57 5.52
N LEU A 299 -22.83 14.92 6.19
CA LEU A 299 -23.21 13.53 5.93
C LEU A 299 -23.66 13.29 4.48
N ALA A 300 -24.52 14.15 3.94
CA ALA A 300 -25.00 14.04 2.57
C ALA A 300 -23.91 14.25 1.51
N GLN A 301 -22.84 14.98 1.84
CA GLN A 301 -21.68 15.12 0.94
C GLN A 301 -20.81 13.87 0.96
N ILE A 302 -20.60 13.28 2.14
CA ILE A 302 -19.81 12.06 2.31
C ILE A 302 -20.46 10.88 1.56
N ASP A 303 -21.79 10.74 1.63
CA ASP A 303 -22.53 9.68 0.94
C ASP A 303 -22.44 9.73 -0.58
N ARG A 304 -22.49 10.94 -1.15
CA ARG A 304 -22.35 11.13 -2.60
C ARG A 304 -20.98 10.67 -3.12
N ASN A 305 -20.01 10.49 -2.23
CA ASN A 305 -18.65 10.11 -2.59
C ASN A 305 -18.38 8.60 -2.63
N ILE A 306 -19.35 7.74 -2.26
CA ILE A 306 -19.18 6.27 -2.27
C ILE A 306 -18.76 5.76 -3.67
N ALA A 307 -19.28 6.36 -4.75
CA ALA A 307 -18.91 6.01 -6.13
C ALA A 307 -17.43 6.26 -6.47
N GLN A 308 -16.76 7.11 -5.67
CA GLN A 308 -15.34 7.44 -5.79
C GLN A 308 -14.47 6.67 -4.79
N HIS A 309 -15.05 5.75 -4.01
CA HIS A 309 -14.32 4.95 -3.04
C HIS A 309 -13.16 4.21 -3.72
N PRO A 310 -11.95 4.16 -3.11
CA PRO A 310 -10.79 3.60 -3.79
C PRO A 310 -10.96 2.12 -4.18
N GLN A 311 -11.62 1.29 -3.37
CA GLN A 311 -11.90 -0.10 -3.77
C GLN A 311 -12.84 -0.20 -4.99
N ILE A 312 -13.80 0.72 -5.14
CA ILE A 312 -14.67 0.79 -6.32
C ILE A 312 -13.85 1.18 -7.55
N LYS A 313 -12.89 2.11 -7.41
CA LYS A 313 -11.97 2.49 -8.49
C LYS A 313 -11.08 1.33 -8.92
N ALA A 314 -10.55 0.55 -7.96
CA ALA A 314 -9.75 -0.64 -8.23
C ALA A 314 -10.53 -1.67 -9.06
N LEU A 315 -11.74 -2.04 -8.62
CA LEU A 315 -12.58 -3.00 -9.35
C LEU A 315 -13.03 -2.47 -10.72
N LYS A 316 -13.28 -1.16 -10.86
CA LYS A 316 -13.59 -0.55 -12.16
C LYS A 316 -12.43 -0.68 -13.14
N ALA A 317 -11.18 -0.50 -12.68
CA ALA A 317 -10.00 -0.67 -13.51
C ALA A 317 -9.82 -2.13 -13.96
N GLU A 318 -10.01 -3.10 -13.06
CA GLU A 318 -10.03 -4.53 -13.41
C GLU A 318 -11.11 -4.87 -14.43
N ARG A 319 -12.29 -4.25 -14.31
CA ARG A 319 -13.37 -4.45 -15.27
C ARG A 319 -13.01 -3.93 -16.66
N VAL A 320 -12.24 -2.84 -16.76
CA VAL A 320 -11.74 -2.36 -18.05
C VAL A 320 -10.75 -3.38 -18.63
N VAL A 321 -9.85 -3.95 -17.84
CA VAL A 321 -8.94 -5.03 -18.29
C VAL A 321 -9.73 -6.21 -18.87
N ALA A 322 -10.78 -6.66 -18.18
CA ALA A 322 -11.64 -7.75 -18.66
C ALA A 322 -12.38 -7.38 -19.97
N ARG A 323 -12.80 -6.12 -20.13
CA ARG A 323 -13.42 -5.62 -21.38
C ARG A 323 -12.41 -5.56 -22.52
N ASN A 324 -11.19 -5.11 -22.28
CA ASN A 324 -10.11 -5.11 -23.27
C ASN A 324 -9.83 -6.53 -23.78
N GLN A 325 -9.79 -7.51 -22.87
CA GLN A 325 -9.66 -8.93 -23.24
C GLN A 325 -10.84 -9.44 -24.08
N MET A 326 -12.07 -9.01 -23.75
CA MET A 326 -13.25 -9.34 -24.55
C MET A 326 -13.13 -8.78 -25.97
N SER A 327 -12.76 -7.50 -26.11
CA SER A 327 -12.55 -6.84 -27.41
C SER A 327 -11.44 -7.51 -28.22
N LEU A 328 -10.33 -7.90 -27.58
CA LEU A 328 -9.25 -8.64 -28.25
C LEU A 328 -9.72 -10.01 -28.74
N ALA A 329 -10.54 -10.70 -27.95
CA ALA A 329 -11.10 -12.00 -28.33
C ALA A 329 -12.13 -11.88 -29.47
N ASP A 330 -12.93 -10.80 -29.50
CA ASP A 330 -13.82 -10.49 -30.61
C ASP A 330 -13.02 -10.17 -31.89
N ASN A 331 -11.94 -9.39 -31.78
CA ASN A 331 -11.05 -9.08 -32.91
C ASN A 331 -10.42 -10.35 -33.51
N LYS A 332 -10.06 -11.33 -32.68
CA LYS A 332 -9.52 -12.64 -33.13
C LYS A 332 -10.50 -13.47 -33.97
N LEU A 333 -11.78 -13.11 -34.04
CA LEU A 333 -12.77 -13.78 -34.89
C LEU A 333 -12.79 -13.23 -36.32
N LEU A 334 -12.18 -12.07 -36.56
CA LEU A 334 -12.10 -11.44 -37.87
C LEU A 334 -11.00 -12.08 -38.73
N PRO A 335 -11.13 -12.09 -40.07
CA PRO A 335 -10.01 -12.41 -40.98
C PRO A 335 -8.87 -11.40 -40.83
N THR A 336 -7.63 -11.83 -41.10
CA THR A 336 -6.50 -10.92 -41.30
C THR A 336 -6.50 -10.43 -42.74
N LEU A 337 -6.24 -9.13 -42.90
CA LEU A 337 -6.00 -8.51 -44.19
C LEU A 337 -4.96 -7.42 -43.95
N ASP A 338 -3.70 -7.74 -44.24
CA ASP A 338 -2.57 -6.85 -44.04
C ASP A 338 -2.05 -6.34 -45.38
N VAL A 339 -1.74 -5.05 -45.43
CA VAL A 339 -1.15 -4.37 -46.58
C VAL A 339 0.29 -4.07 -46.25
N LYS A 340 1.22 -4.36 -47.17
CA LYS A 340 2.62 -3.94 -47.10
C LYS A 340 2.96 -3.16 -48.36
N LEU A 341 3.45 -1.94 -48.18
CA LEU A 341 3.93 -1.07 -49.25
C LEU A 341 5.42 -0.85 -49.02
N SER A 342 6.25 -1.07 -50.03
CA SER A 342 7.69 -0.85 -49.91
C SER A 342 8.34 -0.42 -51.20
N VAL A 343 9.45 0.31 -51.06
CA VAL A 343 10.32 0.72 -52.16
C VAL A 343 11.70 0.20 -51.87
N ALA A 344 12.30 -0.49 -52.84
CA ALA A 344 13.62 -1.09 -52.73
C ALA A 344 14.52 -0.63 -53.87
N GLN A 345 15.83 -0.56 -53.60
CA GLN A 345 16.84 -0.25 -54.60
C GLN A 345 18.14 -0.94 -54.26
N ASP A 346 18.67 -1.65 -55.24
CA ASP A 346 20.02 -2.23 -55.22
C ASP A 346 21.07 -1.25 -55.72
N PHE A 347 22.28 -1.39 -55.17
CA PHE A 347 23.44 -0.54 -55.50
C PHE A 347 24.64 -1.38 -55.90
N GLY A 348 25.47 -0.87 -56.81
CA GLY A 348 26.72 -1.53 -57.22
C GLY A 348 26.60 -2.27 -58.55
N HIS A 349 27.34 -3.36 -58.68
CA HIS A 349 27.44 -4.15 -59.90
C HIS A 349 26.97 -5.59 -59.67
N GLY A 350 26.44 -6.23 -60.71
CA GLY A 350 25.86 -7.58 -60.63
C GLY A 350 24.87 -7.82 -61.77
N THR A 351 23.93 -8.73 -61.54
CA THR A 351 22.94 -9.18 -62.51
C THR A 351 22.05 -8.04 -63.01
N GLU A 352 21.85 -7.94 -64.33
CA GLU A 352 21.04 -6.87 -64.95
C GLU A 352 19.60 -6.79 -64.42
N SER A 353 19.03 -7.91 -63.97
CA SER A 353 17.67 -7.98 -63.44
C SER A 353 17.46 -7.27 -62.10
N LEU A 354 18.54 -6.89 -61.40
CA LEU A 354 18.49 -6.23 -60.09
C LEU A 354 18.64 -4.70 -60.18
N TYR A 355 18.89 -4.12 -61.36
CA TYR A 355 19.02 -2.67 -61.48
C TYR A 355 17.65 -1.98 -61.53
N GLY A 356 17.55 -0.83 -60.87
CA GLY A 356 16.38 0.05 -60.89
C GLY A 356 15.74 0.19 -59.51
N THR A 357 14.75 1.07 -59.42
CA THR A 357 13.93 1.23 -58.22
C THR A 357 12.71 0.34 -58.34
N GLU A 358 12.53 -0.55 -57.37
CA GLU A 358 11.38 -1.45 -57.31
C GLU A 358 10.33 -0.92 -56.32
N SER A 359 9.07 -0.89 -56.73
CA SER A 359 7.94 -0.59 -55.85
C SER A 359 7.08 -1.84 -55.68
N LYS A 360 6.89 -2.28 -54.43
CA LYS A 360 6.20 -3.53 -54.09
C LYS A 360 4.96 -3.24 -53.26
N VAL A 361 3.85 -3.87 -53.64
CA VAL A 361 2.59 -3.89 -52.90
C VAL A 361 2.25 -5.35 -52.62
N ALA A 362 2.12 -5.70 -51.34
CA ALA A 362 1.70 -7.04 -50.93
C ALA A 362 0.42 -6.98 -50.11
N LEU A 363 -0.47 -7.94 -50.38
CA LEU A 363 -1.73 -8.15 -49.68
C LEU A 363 -1.71 -9.54 -49.05
N ASN A 364 -1.76 -9.60 -47.73
CA ASN A 364 -1.77 -10.86 -46.98
C ASN A 364 -3.16 -11.07 -46.38
N PHE A 365 -3.90 -12.07 -46.90
CA PHE A 365 -5.22 -12.44 -46.40
C PHE A 365 -5.20 -13.82 -45.76
N SER A 366 -5.78 -13.95 -44.57
CA SER A 366 -5.98 -15.25 -43.92
C SER A 366 -7.26 -15.27 -43.10
N VAL A 367 -7.96 -16.41 -43.12
CA VAL A 367 -9.19 -16.63 -42.35
C VAL A 367 -9.11 -17.93 -41.54
N PRO A 368 -9.23 -17.87 -40.20
CA PRO A 368 -9.27 -19.08 -39.40
C PRO A 368 -10.63 -19.77 -39.54
N LEU A 369 -10.65 -20.94 -40.18
CA LEU A 369 -11.88 -21.74 -40.34
C LEU A 369 -12.39 -22.30 -39.00
N GLY A 370 -11.47 -22.63 -38.09
CA GLY A 370 -11.77 -23.02 -36.71
C GLY A 370 -11.58 -21.87 -35.73
N GLN A 371 -12.63 -21.53 -34.97
CA GLN A 371 -12.62 -20.35 -34.07
C GLN A 371 -12.88 -20.69 -32.58
N ARG A 372 -12.71 -21.95 -32.17
CA ARG A 372 -13.04 -22.40 -30.81
C ARG A 372 -12.28 -21.63 -29.74
N THR A 373 -10.98 -21.37 -29.94
CA THR A 373 -10.12 -20.64 -29.00
C THR A 373 -10.61 -19.20 -28.78
N ALA A 374 -10.86 -18.44 -29.85
CA ALA A 374 -11.33 -17.06 -29.75
C ALA A 374 -12.74 -16.98 -29.12
N LYS A 375 -13.65 -17.91 -29.49
CA LYS A 375 -14.99 -18.01 -28.88
C LYS A 375 -14.92 -18.32 -27.38
N ALA A 376 -14.04 -19.23 -26.96
CA ALA A 376 -13.83 -19.56 -25.56
C ALA A 376 -13.24 -18.38 -24.77
N GLN A 377 -12.21 -17.71 -25.31
CA GLN A 377 -11.61 -16.51 -24.70
C GLN A 377 -12.63 -15.39 -24.52
N ARG A 378 -13.47 -15.14 -25.54
CA ARG A 378 -14.57 -14.17 -25.45
C ARG A 378 -15.59 -14.56 -24.39
N GLY A 379 -15.97 -15.84 -24.35
CA GLY A 379 -16.90 -16.37 -23.35
C GLY A 379 -16.39 -16.14 -21.93
N ALA A 380 -15.13 -16.49 -21.66
CA ALA A 380 -14.48 -16.30 -20.37
C ALA A 380 -14.39 -14.82 -19.98
N ALA A 381 -13.91 -13.95 -20.88
CA ALA A 381 -13.80 -12.51 -20.63
C ALA A 381 -15.17 -11.88 -20.34
N ARG A 382 -16.22 -12.30 -21.06
CA ARG A 382 -17.60 -11.86 -20.80
C ARG A 382 -18.09 -12.26 -19.41
N GLN A 383 -17.79 -13.48 -18.95
CA GLN A 383 -18.15 -13.88 -17.59
C GLN A 383 -17.33 -13.13 -16.54
N LYS A 384 -16.04 -12.84 -16.81
CA LYS A 384 -15.22 -12.01 -15.91
C LYS A 384 -15.78 -10.59 -15.76
N VAL A 385 -16.28 -9.98 -16.84
CA VAL A 385 -16.98 -8.69 -16.76
C VAL A 385 -18.21 -8.78 -15.86
N ARG A 386 -19.04 -9.82 -16.04
CA ARG A 386 -20.24 -10.04 -15.19
C ARG A 386 -19.88 -10.26 -13.72
N GLU A 387 -18.87 -11.07 -13.43
CA GLU A 387 -18.34 -11.28 -12.09
C GLU A 387 -17.97 -9.94 -11.42
N LEU A 388 -17.22 -9.10 -12.14
CA LEU A 388 -16.79 -7.79 -11.63
C LEU A 388 -17.95 -6.80 -11.48
N ASP A 389 -18.99 -6.87 -12.32
CA ASP A 389 -20.20 -6.06 -12.17
C ASP A 389 -20.98 -6.44 -10.90
N TYR A 390 -21.11 -7.74 -10.60
CA TYR A 390 -21.70 -8.19 -9.33
C TYR A 390 -20.83 -7.82 -8.12
N ALA A 391 -19.50 -7.95 -8.23
CA ALA A 391 -18.59 -7.55 -7.16
C ALA A 391 -18.67 -6.03 -6.88
N LEU A 392 -18.78 -5.21 -7.92
CA LEU A 392 -19.00 -3.76 -7.79
C LEU A 392 -20.32 -3.44 -7.10
N LYS A 393 -21.40 -4.15 -7.46
CA LYS A 393 -22.71 -3.95 -6.82
C LYS A 393 -22.68 -4.35 -5.34
N ALA A 394 -22.14 -5.53 -5.03
CA ALA A 394 -22.00 -6.01 -3.66
C ALA A 394 -21.14 -5.06 -2.81
N LEU A 395 -20.01 -4.57 -3.34
CA LEU A 395 -19.16 -3.63 -2.64
C LEU A 395 -19.86 -2.28 -2.41
N ALA A 396 -20.61 -1.77 -3.40
CA ALA A 396 -21.37 -0.53 -3.24
C ALA A 396 -22.42 -0.68 -2.13
N ASP A 397 -23.16 -1.79 -2.12
CA ASP A 397 -24.17 -2.08 -1.10
C ASP A 397 -23.56 -2.22 0.30
N GLN A 398 -22.40 -2.91 0.41
CA GLN A 398 -21.67 -3.04 1.66
C GLN A 398 -21.16 -1.68 2.19
N LEU A 399 -20.64 -0.82 1.31
CA LEU A 399 -20.17 0.52 1.68
C LEU A 399 -21.34 1.40 2.14
N GLN A 400 -22.49 1.35 1.45
CA GLN A 400 -23.70 2.07 1.87
C GLN A 400 -24.20 1.59 3.23
N GLN A 401 -24.27 0.28 3.43
CA GLN A 401 -24.66 -0.31 4.72
C GLN A 401 -23.71 0.15 5.84
N ALA A 402 -22.40 0.00 5.64
CA ALA A 402 -21.39 0.37 6.63
C ALA A 402 -21.44 1.86 6.99
N GLN A 403 -21.68 2.71 6.00
CA GLN A 403 -21.82 4.15 6.17
C GLN A 403 -23.06 4.50 6.99
N HIS A 404 -24.23 3.92 6.67
CA HIS A 404 -25.44 4.09 7.46
C HIS A 404 -25.27 3.60 8.90
N GLN A 405 -24.62 2.44 9.09
CA GLN A 405 -24.32 1.93 10.42
C GLN A 405 -23.44 2.91 11.21
N ALA A 406 -22.37 3.41 10.61
CA ALA A 406 -21.45 4.34 11.25
C ALA A 406 -22.15 5.65 11.67
N TRP A 407 -23.13 6.12 10.89
CA TRP A 407 -23.94 7.29 11.25
C TRP A 407 -24.83 7.06 12.46
N GLN A 408 -25.53 5.92 12.48
CA GLN A 408 -26.36 5.56 13.64
C GLN A 408 -25.48 5.40 14.88
N SER A 409 -24.34 4.74 14.75
CA SER A 409 -23.38 4.59 15.83
C SER A 409 -22.85 5.93 16.34
N LEU A 410 -22.56 6.90 15.46
CA LEU A 410 -22.17 8.25 15.87
C LEU A 410 -23.29 8.97 16.64
N HIS A 411 -24.53 8.89 16.15
CA HIS A 411 -25.68 9.49 16.80
C HIS A 411 -25.84 8.95 18.24
N PHE A 412 -25.88 7.63 18.40
CA PHE A 412 -25.99 7.00 19.72
C PHE A 412 -24.76 7.28 20.60
N ALA A 413 -23.54 7.32 20.04
CA ALA A 413 -22.35 7.64 20.81
C ALA A 413 -22.39 9.06 21.37
N LYS A 414 -22.85 10.05 20.59
CA LYS A 414 -23.02 11.44 21.05
C LYS A 414 -24.08 11.53 22.16
N SER A 415 -25.24 10.90 21.99
CA SER A 415 -26.27 10.86 23.04
C SER A 415 -25.79 10.18 24.32
N LEU A 416 -25.08 9.05 24.20
CA LEU A 416 -24.52 8.34 25.35
C LEU A 416 -23.45 9.16 26.07
N ALA A 417 -22.59 9.87 25.34
CA ALA A 417 -21.57 10.75 25.92
C ALA A 417 -22.19 11.86 26.77
N GLU A 418 -23.25 12.51 26.29
CA GLU A 418 -23.97 13.53 27.07
C GLU A 418 -24.63 12.95 28.33
N LEU A 419 -25.27 11.77 28.23
CA LEU A 419 -25.85 11.10 29.41
C LEU A 419 -24.78 10.72 30.44
N ARG A 420 -23.61 10.22 30.00
CA ARG A 420 -22.49 9.89 30.91
C ARG A 420 -21.87 11.13 31.55
N LYS A 421 -21.84 12.24 30.83
CA LYS A 421 -21.42 13.54 31.38
C LYS A 421 -22.37 14.01 32.48
N GLN A 422 -23.69 13.98 32.24
CA GLN A 422 -24.70 14.30 33.25
C GLN A 422 -24.62 13.36 34.45
N GLN A 423 -24.48 12.04 34.21
CA GLN A 423 -24.31 11.06 35.27
C GLN A 423 -23.08 11.37 36.15
N THR A 424 -21.96 11.76 35.53
CA THR A 424 -20.74 12.13 36.24
C THR A 424 -20.97 13.36 37.13
N GLN A 425 -21.64 14.39 36.62
CA GLN A 425 -21.95 15.60 37.39
C GLN A 425 -22.82 15.28 38.62
N VAL A 426 -23.88 14.49 38.45
CA VAL A 426 -24.77 14.11 39.55
C VAL A 426 -24.07 13.20 40.55
N ALA A 427 -23.28 12.23 40.08
CA ALA A 427 -22.54 11.31 40.96
C ALA A 427 -21.45 12.04 41.77
N ASP A 428 -20.75 12.99 41.16
CA ASP A 428 -19.77 13.83 41.86
C ASP A 428 -20.43 14.72 42.92
N GLN A 429 -21.56 15.37 42.60
CA GLN A 429 -22.32 16.16 43.57
C GLN A 429 -22.77 15.31 44.76
N LEU A 430 -23.31 14.13 44.51
CA LEU A 430 -23.75 13.21 45.55
C LEU A 430 -22.58 12.73 46.43
N TRP A 431 -21.44 12.42 45.83
CA TRP A 431 -20.23 12.06 46.57
C TRP A 431 -19.73 13.21 47.45
N GLN A 432 -19.72 14.45 46.93
CA GLN A 432 -19.32 15.62 47.72
C GLN A 432 -20.26 15.88 48.90
N GLN A 433 -21.57 15.73 48.71
CA GLN A 433 -22.55 15.85 49.80
C GLN A 433 -22.37 14.75 50.84
N GLU A 434 -22.13 13.52 50.42
CA GLU A 434 -21.88 12.40 51.34
C GLU A 434 -20.58 12.60 52.13
N LEU A 435 -19.55 13.17 51.50
CA LEU A 435 -18.31 13.52 52.18
C LEU A 435 -18.54 14.55 53.29
N MET A 436 -19.31 15.61 53.01
CA MET A 436 -19.67 16.62 54.03
C MET A 436 -20.45 16.00 55.20
N ARG A 437 -21.40 15.09 54.92
CA ARG A 437 -22.15 14.37 55.95
C ARG A 437 -21.26 13.46 56.79
N PHE A 438 -20.35 12.74 56.16
CA PHE A 438 -19.38 11.89 56.86
C PHE A 438 -18.45 12.71 57.77
N ASP A 439 -17.98 13.87 57.30
CA ASP A 439 -17.13 14.77 58.09
C ASP A 439 -17.89 15.39 59.27
N ALA A 440 -19.21 15.62 59.12
CA ALA A 440 -20.10 16.04 60.20
C ALA A 440 -20.52 14.91 61.16
N GLY A 441 -20.25 13.64 60.83
CA GLY A 441 -20.63 12.47 61.63
C GLY A 441 -22.03 11.90 61.32
N ASP A 442 -22.71 12.41 60.29
CA ASP A 442 -24.08 12.04 59.89
C ASP A 442 -24.14 10.90 58.85
N SER A 443 -23.00 10.26 58.57
CA SER A 443 -22.88 9.17 57.59
C SER A 443 -21.82 8.16 57.99
N ASP A 444 -21.89 6.96 57.41
CA ASP A 444 -20.95 5.87 57.64
C ASP A 444 -19.91 5.73 56.50
N LEU A 445 -18.83 5.01 56.80
CA LEU A 445 -17.71 4.83 55.89
C LEU A 445 -18.10 4.00 54.65
N PHE A 446 -19.02 3.05 54.80
CA PHE A 446 -19.47 2.18 53.72
C PHE A 446 -20.22 2.96 52.65
N LEU A 447 -21.16 3.81 53.06
CA LEU A 447 -21.93 4.68 52.19
C LEU A 447 -21.01 5.67 51.46
N LEU A 448 -20.08 6.32 52.18
CA LEU A 448 -19.10 7.21 51.57
C LEU A 448 -18.27 6.50 50.48
N ASN A 449 -17.74 5.31 50.80
CA ASN A 449 -16.95 4.52 49.86
C ASN A 449 -17.78 4.10 48.63
N ASN A 450 -19.04 3.74 48.83
CA ASN A 450 -19.96 3.38 47.76
C ASN A 450 -20.25 4.58 46.82
N ARG A 451 -20.49 5.78 47.38
CA ARG A 451 -20.69 7.00 46.59
C ARG A 451 -19.44 7.38 45.80
N GLU A 452 -18.26 7.31 46.42
CA GLU A 452 -16.98 7.58 45.74
C GLU A 452 -16.72 6.59 44.61
N ALA A 453 -16.94 5.29 44.84
CA ALA A 453 -16.79 4.26 43.81
C ALA A 453 -17.75 4.51 42.63
N THR A 454 -18.99 4.90 42.91
CA THR A 454 -19.99 5.23 41.88
C THR A 454 -19.58 6.46 41.06
N ALA A 455 -19.06 7.51 41.72
CA ALA A 455 -18.57 8.70 41.05
C ALA A 455 -17.36 8.41 40.15
N ILE A 456 -16.44 7.58 40.61
CA ILE A 456 -15.28 7.15 39.82
C ILE A 456 -15.71 6.32 38.61
N GLU A 457 -16.61 5.34 38.76
CA GLU A 457 -17.07 4.55 37.62
C GLU A 457 -17.82 5.42 36.60
N ALA A 458 -18.58 6.42 37.06
CA ALA A 458 -19.22 7.40 36.18
C ALA A 458 -18.17 8.19 35.37
N LYS A 459 -17.10 8.67 36.02
CA LYS A 459 -15.96 9.36 35.36
C LYS A 459 -15.28 8.48 34.32
N LEU A 460 -14.94 7.24 34.67
CA LEU A 460 -14.29 6.29 33.75
C LEU A 460 -15.21 5.97 32.55
N SER A 461 -16.51 5.79 32.80
CA SER A 461 -17.50 5.57 31.75
C SER A 461 -17.70 6.79 30.84
N ALA A 462 -17.63 8.01 31.38
CA ALA A 462 -17.67 9.23 30.57
C ALA A 462 -16.46 9.37 29.65
N ILE A 463 -15.26 9.03 30.14
CA ILE A 463 -14.05 8.97 29.30
C ILE A 463 -14.24 7.99 28.13
N ARG A 464 -14.71 6.77 28.41
CA ARG A 464 -14.97 5.76 27.36
C ARG A 464 -15.99 6.26 26.33
N ALA A 465 -17.06 6.90 26.78
CA ALA A 465 -18.10 7.43 25.90
C ALA A 465 -17.60 8.57 25.01
N ASN A 466 -16.83 9.52 25.56
CA ASN A 466 -16.24 10.61 24.80
C ASN A 466 -15.25 10.10 23.74
N VAL A 467 -14.35 9.18 24.10
CA VAL A 467 -13.43 8.57 23.13
C VAL A 467 -14.18 7.75 22.07
N SER A 468 -15.30 7.12 22.44
CA SER A 468 -16.17 6.44 21.49
C SER A 468 -16.71 7.37 20.41
N VAL A 469 -17.04 8.64 20.73
CA VAL A 469 -17.45 9.62 19.71
C VAL A 469 -16.35 9.81 18.67
N TYR A 470 -15.10 10.02 19.10
CA TYR A 470 -13.96 10.14 18.20
C TYR A 470 -13.77 8.89 17.32
N ARG A 471 -13.92 7.69 17.90
CA ARG A 471 -13.85 6.44 17.13
C ARG A 471 -14.94 6.37 16.04
N GLN A 472 -16.16 6.81 16.33
CA GLN A 472 -17.25 6.79 15.34
C GLN A 472 -17.03 7.83 14.22
N GLU A 473 -16.53 9.02 14.57
CA GLU A 473 -16.18 10.04 13.56
C GLU A 473 -15.06 9.55 12.63
N LEU A 474 -14.01 8.96 13.21
CA LEU A 474 -12.94 8.30 12.46
C LEU A 474 -13.48 7.20 11.53
N GLN A 475 -14.41 6.37 12.02
CA GLN A 475 -14.99 5.27 11.25
C GLN A 475 -15.76 5.75 10.01
N ILE A 476 -16.48 6.88 10.10
CA ILE A 476 -17.20 7.47 8.96
C ILE A 476 -16.22 7.95 7.88
N TRP A 477 -15.14 8.63 8.27
CA TRP A 477 -14.11 9.05 7.33
C TRP A 477 -13.38 7.87 6.68
N ALA A 478 -13.15 6.79 7.43
CA ALA A 478 -12.52 5.59 6.91
C ALA A 478 -13.45 4.85 5.92
N THR A 479 -14.72 4.67 6.28
CA THR A 479 -15.73 3.97 5.46
C THR A 479 -16.04 4.70 4.16
N SER A 480 -16.00 6.04 4.18
CA SER A 480 -16.12 6.85 2.96
C SER A 480 -14.86 6.88 2.09
N GLY A 481 -13.74 6.36 2.58
CA GLY A 481 -12.46 6.36 1.88
C GLY A 481 -11.78 7.74 1.82
N LEU A 482 -12.19 8.67 2.68
CA LEU A 482 -11.72 10.06 2.70
C LEU A 482 -10.78 10.40 3.86
N LEU A 483 -10.56 9.47 4.79
CA LEU A 483 -9.75 9.70 5.99
C LEU A 483 -8.40 10.37 5.73
N ARG A 484 -7.63 9.86 4.75
CA ARG A 484 -6.31 10.44 4.39
C ARG A 484 -6.34 11.92 3.96
N ASN A 485 -7.49 12.42 3.52
CA ASN A 485 -7.63 13.81 3.07
C ASN A 485 -7.84 14.75 4.25
N GLN A 486 -8.23 14.22 5.42
CA GLN A 486 -8.54 14.98 6.62
C GLN A 486 -7.36 15.06 7.61
N ILE A 487 -6.52 14.03 7.61
CA ILE A 487 -5.32 13.90 8.47
C ILE A 487 -4.16 13.38 7.66
#